data_AF-A0A7C1X9W2-F1
#
_entry.id   AF-A0A7C1X9W2-F1
#
_cell.length_a   1.000
_cell.length_b   1.000
_cell.length_c   1.000
_cell.angle_alpha   90.00
_cell.angle_beta   90.00
_cell.angle_gamma   90.00
#
_symmetry.space_group_name_H-M   'P 1'
#
loop_
_entity.id
_entity.type
_entity.pdbx_description
1 polymer ?
#
loop_
_entity_poly.entity_id
_entity_poly.type
_entity_poly.pdbx_seq_one_letter_code
_entity_poly.pdbx_strand_id
1 'polypeptide(L)'
;MNNSDLIDKAHAISACMSYDDDTPNGNAKTMMRELCHRLGQRTVRIHKKKDGYLMTTLFGEARFLTWKEAVMWRLFGWPPVGTELLRVA
;
A
#
# COMPACT_ATOMS: atom_id res chain seq x y z
N MET A 1 8.84 -12.86 -5.63
CA MET A 1 8.45 -12.10 -4.43
C MET A 1 7.70 -10.89 -4.91
N ASN A 2 6.43 -10.74 -4.56
CA ASN A 2 5.63 -9.61 -5.02
C ASN A 2 5.98 -8.35 -4.22
N ASN A 3 5.65 -7.17 -4.75
CA ASN A 3 5.92 -5.90 -4.07
C ASN A 3 5.30 -5.85 -2.67
N SER A 4 4.11 -6.42 -2.49
CA SER A 4 3.46 -6.55 -1.18
C SER A 4 4.30 -7.33 -0.17
N ASP A 5 4.83 -8.49 -0.59
CA ASP A 5 5.63 -9.36 0.28
C ASP A 5 6.95 -8.68 0.65
N LEU A 6 7.50 -7.88 -0.27
CA LEU A 6 8.71 -7.11 -0.05
C LEU A 6 8.47 -5.98 0.95
N ILE A 7 7.34 -5.27 0.84
CA ILE A 7 6.94 -4.22 1.79
C ILE A 7 6.69 -4.82 3.18
N ASP A 8 5.97 -5.94 3.27
CA ASP A 8 5.70 -6.62 4.54
C ASP A 8 7.01 -7.10 5.21
N LYS A 9 7.92 -7.70 4.43
CA LYS A 9 9.24 -8.12 4.95
C LYS A 9 10.08 -6.92 5.37
N ALA A 10 10.14 -5.86 4.58
CA ALA A 10 10.90 -4.66 4.93
C ALA A 10 10.33 -4.01 6.20
N HIS A 11 9.00 -3.97 6.35
CA HIS A 11 8.34 -3.47 7.55
C HIS A 11 8.68 -4.34 8.77
N ALA A 12 8.66 -5.67 8.64
CA ALA A 12 9.07 -6.60 9.71
C ALA A 12 10.54 -6.42 10.11
N ILE A 13 11.46 -6.30 9.14
CA ILE A 13 12.88 -6.04 9.39
C ILE A 13 13.07 -4.71 10.12
N SER A 14 12.37 -3.65 9.70
CA SER A 14 12.44 -2.34 10.36
C SER A 14 11.99 -2.38 11.83
N ALA A 15 11.07 -3.29 12.19
CA ALA A 15 10.62 -3.44 13.57
C ALA A 15 11.75 -3.95 14.49
N CYS A 16 12.66 -4.76 13.95
CA CYS A 16 13.82 -5.32 14.66
C CYS A 16 15.02 -4.36 14.75
N MET A 17 15.02 -3.23 14.03
CA MET A 17 16.09 -2.25 14.10
C MET A 17 16.04 -1.46 15.42
N SER A 18 17.19 -1.00 15.91
CA SER A 18 17.24 -0.06 17.04
C SER A 18 16.82 1.34 16.58
N TYR A 19 16.34 2.17 17.52
CA TYR A 19 16.19 3.60 17.27
C TYR A 19 17.51 4.38 17.53
N ASP A 20 18.52 3.73 18.12
CA ASP A 20 19.85 4.31 18.31
C ASP A 20 20.60 4.32 16.99
N ASP A 21 20.63 5.49 16.37
CA ASP A 21 21.50 5.78 15.24
C ASP A 21 22.17 7.14 15.53
N ASP A 22 23.32 7.12 16.20
CA ASP A 22 24.30 8.23 16.24
C ASP A 22 24.98 8.43 14.86
N THR A 23 24.26 8.08 13.78
CA THR A 23 24.74 8.24 12.41
C THR A 23 24.37 9.62 11.88
N PRO A 24 25.27 10.30 11.13
CA PRO A 24 24.99 11.61 10.53
C PRO A 24 23.81 11.64 9.55
N ASN A 25 23.39 10.47 9.05
CA ASN A 25 22.41 10.32 7.97
C ASN A 25 20.96 10.14 8.45
N GLY A 26 20.71 10.22 9.76
CA GLY A 26 19.39 10.07 10.36
C GLY A 26 18.98 8.62 10.64
N ASN A 27 17.93 8.46 11.44
CA ASN A 27 17.46 7.17 11.93
C ASN A 27 16.93 6.26 10.79
N ALA A 28 17.66 5.20 10.49
CA ALA A 28 17.37 4.29 9.37
C ALA A 28 16.06 3.54 9.58
N LYS A 29 15.73 3.19 10.83
CA LYS A 29 14.46 2.56 11.18
C LYS A 29 13.28 3.45 10.83
N THR A 30 13.32 4.72 11.20
CA THR A 30 12.24 5.68 10.89
C THR A 30 12.06 5.84 9.39
N MET A 31 13.16 5.97 8.64
CA MET A 31 13.12 6.10 7.18
C MET A 31 12.53 4.86 6.50
N MET A 32 12.94 3.66 6.90
CA MET A 32 12.38 2.42 6.36
C MET A 32 10.90 2.27 6.67
N ARG A 33 10.46 2.61 7.89
CA ARG A 33 9.04 2.54 8.28
C ARG A 33 8.19 3.49 7.46
N GLU A 34 8.64 4.72 7.28
CA GLU A 34 7.94 5.73 6.47
C GLU A 34 7.85 5.29 5.00
N LEU A 35 8.94 4.74 4.45
CA LEU A 35 8.96 4.21 3.09
C LEU A 35 7.98 3.05 2.92
N CYS A 36 7.97 2.09 3.85
CA CYS A 36 7.02 0.98 3.82
C CYS A 36 5.58 1.48 3.91
N HIS A 37 5.33 2.46 4.79
CA HIS A 37 4.01 3.07 4.95
C HIS A 37 3.50 3.70 3.65
N ARG A 38 4.32 4.55 3.02
CA ARG A 38 3.94 5.21 1.76
C ARG A 38 3.73 4.24 0.60
N LEU A 39 4.56 3.21 0.49
CA LEU A 39 4.40 2.18 -0.54
C LEU A 39 3.15 1.32 -0.31
N GLY A 40 2.89 0.92 0.94
CA GLY A 40 1.70 0.13 1.26
C GLY A 40 0.39 0.91 1.15
N GLN A 41 0.41 2.24 1.36
CA GLN A 41 -0.75 3.10 1.10
C GLN A 41 -1.09 3.20 -0.39
N ARG A 42 -0.07 3.23 -1.26
CA ARG A 42 -0.27 3.22 -2.72
C ARG A 42 -0.70 1.85 -3.24
N THR A 43 -0.30 0.78 -2.55
CA THR A 43 -0.62 -0.58 -2.95
C THR A 43 -2.05 -0.93 -2.55
N VAL A 44 -2.93 -1.10 -3.54
CA VAL A 44 -4.38 -1.31 -3.31
C VAL A 44 -4.90 -2.61 -3.91
N ARG A 45 -5.91 -3.19 -3.26
CA ARG A 45 -6.75 -4.29 -3.76
C ARG A 45 -8.15 -3.75 -3.96
N ILE A 46 -8.80 -4.13 -5.05
CA ILE A 46 -10.19 -3.72 -5.35
C ILE A 46 -11.07 -4.96 -5.39
N HIS A 47 -12.10 -4.98 -4.55
CA HIS A 47 -13.05 -6.07 -4.42
C HIS A 47 -14.45 -5.61 -4.82
N LYS A 48 -15.17 -6.44 -5.59
CA LYS A 48 -16.59 -6.19 -5.87
C LYS A 48 -17.43 -6.58 -4.65
N LYS A 49 -18.30 -5.68 -4.19
CA LYS A 49 -19.27 -5.84 -3.10
C LYS A 49 -20.68 -5.51 -3.59
N LYS A 50 -21.68 -5.72 -2.73
CA LYS A 50 -23.10 -5.45 -3.06
C LYS A 50 -23.33 -3.98 -3.43
N ASP A 51 -22.71 -3.06 -2.70
CA ASP A 51 -22.90 -1.61 -2.85
C ASP A 51 -21.93 -0.95 -3.85
N GLY A 52 -21.02 -1.72 -4.46
CA GLY A 52 -20.05 -1.19 -5.42
C GLY A 52 -18.69 -1.88 -5.33
N TYR A 53 -17.62 -1.12 -5.52
CA TYR A 53 -16.25 -1.61 -5.42
C TYR A 53 -15.60 -1.08 -4.14
N LEU A 54 -15.10 -1.99 -3.31
CA LEU A 54 -14.36 -1.69 -2.10
C LEU A 54 -12.87 -1.76 -2.39
N MET A 55 -12.16 -0.66 -2.16
CA MET A 55 -10.71 -0.59 -2.24
C MET A 55 -10.12 -0.78 -0.84
N THR A 56 -9.10 -1.63 -0.72
CA THR A 56 -8.35 -1.85 0.51
C THR A 56 -6.85 -1.63 0.26
N THR A 57 -6.18 -0.89 1.13
CA THR A 57 -4.71 -0.73 1.08
C THR A 57 -4.02 -1.93 1.74
N LEU A 58 -2.70 -2.04 1.57
CA LEU A 58 -1.91 -3.08 2.23
C LEU A 58 -2.03 -3.06 3.76
N PHE A 59 -2.16 -1.86 4.35
CA PHE A 59 -2.27 -1.67 5.80
C PHE A 59 -3.72 -1.73 6.34
N GLY A 60 -4.67 -2.13 5.50
CA GLY A 60 -6.05 -2.38 5.92
C GLY A 60 -6.96 -1.15 5.93
N GLU A 61 -6.51 0.00 5.41
CA GLU A 61 -7.42 1.13 5.17
C GLU A 61 -8.39 0.75 4.05
N ALA A 62 -9.69 0.90 4.31
CA ALA A 62 -10.74 0.49 3.39
C ALA A 62 -11.63 1.68 3.02
N ARG A 63 -11.89 1.86 1.73
CA ARG A 63 -12.76 2.91 1.20
C ARG A 63 -13.52 2.40 -0.03
N PHE A 64 -14.78 2.76 -0.16
CA PHE A 64 -15.52 2.53 -1.40
C PHE A 64 -15.00 3.45 -2.52
N LEU A 65 -14.89 2.91 -3.73
CA LEU A 65 -14.59 3.73 -4.90
C LEU A 65 -15.70 4.75 -5.12
N THR A 66 -15.32 5.98 -5.46
CA THR A 66 -16.26 6.98 -5.96
C THR A 66 -16.87 6.51 -7.28
N TRP A 67 -18.03 7.05 -7.65
CA TRP A 67 -18.69 6.69 -8.91
C TRP A 67 -17.77 6.79 -10.13
N LYS A 68 -16.97 7.87 -10.22
CA LYS A 68 -16.01 8.06 -11.32
C LYS A 68 -14.96 6.95 -11.35
N GLU A 69 -14.33 6.66 -10.21
CA GLU A 69 -13.34 5.59 -10.09
C GLU A 69 -13.96 4.22 -10.39
N ALA A 70 -15.18 3.96 -9.95
CA ALA A 70 -15.91 2.73 -10.20
C ALA A 70 -16.22 2.53 -11.70
N VAL A 71 -16.58 3.60 -12.43
CA VAL A 71 -16.77 3.55 -13.88
C VAL A 71 -15.44 3.29 -14.59
N MET A 72 -14.38 4.00 -14.22
CA MET A 72 -13.05 3.79 -14.82
C MET A 72 -12.53 2.37 -14.57
N TRP A 73 -12.70 1.87 -13.35
CA TRP A 73 -12.35 0.51 -12.98
C TRP A 73 -13.18 -0.53 -13.76
N ARG A 74 -14.49 -0.31 -13.89
CA ARG A 74 -15.40 -1.25 -14.57
C ARG A 74 -15.19 -1.29 -16.08
N LEU A 75 -14.92 -0.15 -16.72
CA LEU A 75 -14.82 -0.05 -18.19
C LEU A 75 -13.39 -0.27 -18.69
N PHE A 76 -12.38 0.20 -17.95
CA PHE A 76 -10.99 0.20 -18.40
C PHE A 76 -10.05 -0.62 -17.51
N GLY A 77 -10.53 -1.11 -16.36
CA GLY A 77 -9.65 -1.77 -15.39
C GLY A 77 -8.60 -0.83 -14.80
N TRP A 78 -8.87 0.48 -14.77
CA TRP A 78 -7.91 1.46 -14.26
C TRP A 78 -8.16 1.75 -12.79
N PRO A 79 -7.15 1.56 -11.93
CA PRO A 79 -7.26 1.93 -10.52
C PRO A 79 -7.29 3.46 -10.35
N PRO A 80 -7.70 3.95 -9.16
CA PRO A 80 -7.56 5.36 -8.80
C PRO A 80 -6.15 5.90 -9.03
N VAL A 81 -6.06 7.18 -9.40
CA VAL A 81 -4.79 7.84 -9.71
C VAL A 81 -3.85 7.79 -8.49
N GLY A 82 -2.58 7.45 -8.73
CA GLY A 82 -1.56 7.36 -7.68
C GLY A 82 -1.60 6.07 -6.87
N THR A 83 -2.44 5.10 -7.25
CA THR A 83 -2.48 3.78 -6.63
C THR A 83 -1.96 2.70 -7.57
N GLU A 84 -1.27 1.72 -7.00
CA GLU A 84 -0.76 0.55 -7.68
C GLU A 84 -1.60 -0.66 -7.31
N LEU A 85 -2.17 -1.31 -8.33
CA LEU A 85 -3.04 -2.44 -8.09
C LEU A 85 -2.20 -3.68 -7.75
N LEU A 86 -2.50 -4.28 -6.61
CA LEU A 86 -1.88 -5.51 -6.17
C LEU A 86 -2.41 -6.66 -7.06
N ARG A 87 -1.66 -6.94 -8.13
CA ARG A 87 -1.89 -8.12 -8.97
C ARG A 87 -1.48 -9.34 -8.16
N VAL A 88 -2.46 -10.08 -7.65
CA VAL A 88 -2.22 -11.43 -7.16
C VAL A 88 -2.00 -12.27 -8.42
N ALA A 89 -0.78 -12.77 -8.60
CA ALA A 89 -0.41 -13.70 -9.66
C ALA A 89 -1.07 -15.08 -9.43
#